data_AF-E6LNL6-F1
#
_entry.id   AF-E6LNL6-F1
#
_cell.length_a   1.000
_cell.length_b   1.000
_cell.length_c   1.000
_cell.angle_alpha   90.00
_cell.angle_beta   90.00
_cell.angle_gamma   90.00
#
_symmetry.space_group_name_H-M   'P 1'
#
loop_
_entity.id
_entity.type
_entity.pdbx_description
1 polymer ?
#
loop_
_entity_poly.entity_id
_entity_poly.type
_entity_poly.pdbx_seq_one_letter_code
_entity_poly.pdbx_strand_id
1 'polypeptide(L)'
;MKSTDIIDCKSDCETYIQFNLIKIKKNSKSIEIKNMKKLSEFIQKEKNGRITICGENGSGKSTILAVLKEKLGDDAYLFSQYLNLYFDGSDSDSKSSGEEVVIKLENILNKVYVKYLLLDEWDANLDKHNISILSSKIDDVAKHKLIIEVRHRNNK
;
A
#
# COMPACT_ATOMS: atom_id res chain seq x y z
N MET A 1 33.35 25.15 21.69
CA MET A 1 32.80 25.07 20.30
C MET A 1 31.34 24.69 20.41
N LYS A 2 30.43 25.54 19.91
CA LYS A 2 29.02 25.21 19.81
C LYS A 2 28.88 24.13 18.73
N SER A 3 28.41 22.95 19.11
CA SER A 3 28.02 21.91 18.16
C SER A 3 26.80 22.44 17.43
N THR A 4 27.03 22.87 16.19
CA THR A 4 26.02 23.39 15.27
C THR A 4 24.89 22.39 15.12
N ASP A 5 23.68 22.93 15.11
CA ASP A 5 22.42 22.25 14.96
C ASP A 5 22.47 21.24 13.81
N ILE A 6 22.36 19.95 14.16
CA ILE A 6 21.86 18.97 13.21
C ILE A 6 20.41 19.37 13.00
N ILE A 7 20.15 20.07 11.89
CA ILE A 7 18.80 20.24 11.38
C ILE A 7 18.31 18.81 11.12
N ASP A 8 17.47 18.31 12.01
CA ASP A 8 16.68 17.11 11.80
C ASP A 8 15.75 17.38 10.61
N CYS A 9 16.29 17.23 9.41
CA CYS A 9 15.61 17.51 8.15
C CYS A 9 14.70 16.33 7.76
N LYS A 10 14.10 15.64 8.75
CA LYS A 10 12.90 14.86 8.51
C LYS A 10 11.76 15.84 8.35
N SER A 11 11.58 16.36 7.13
CA SER A 11 10.30 16.95 6.73
C SER A 11 9.21 15.94 7.10
N ASP A 12 8.29 16.33 7.99
CA ASP A 12 7.18 15.48 8.39
C ASP A 12 6.35 15.19 7.13
N CYS A 13 6.53 13.99 6.56
CA CYS A 13 5.89 13.62 5.31
C CYS A 13 4.36 13.69 5.42
N GLU A 14 3.82 13.69 6.65
CA GLU A 14 2.40 13.87 6.92
C GLU A 14 1.86 15.22 6.42
N THR A 15 2.70 16.26 6.29
CA THR A 15 2.25 17.58 5.78
C THR A 15 1.79 17.56 4.33
N TYR A 16 2.20 16.55 3.55
CA TYR A 16 1.79 16.37 2.16
C TYR A 16 0.46 15.61 2.01
N ILE A 17 -0.14 15.16 3.11
CA ILE A 17 -1.37 14.36 3.09
C ILE A 17 -2.58 15.28 3.16
N GLN A 18 -3.35 15.33 2.08
CA GLN A 18 -4.57 16.11 1.97
C GLN A 18 -5.77 15.23 2.36
N PHE A 19 -5.99 15.04 3.67
CA PHE A 19 -7.05 14.17 4.20
C PHE A 19 -8.46 14.53 3.70
N ASN A 20 -8.72 15.80 3.39
CA ASN A 20 -9.98 16.25 2.80
C ASN A 20 -10.24 15.70 1.39
N LEU A 21 -9.19 15.27 0.67
CA LEU A 21 -9.28 14.65 -0.65
C LEU A 21 -9.17 13.11 -0.61
N ILE A 22 -9.08 12.53 0.60
CA ILE A 22 -8.88 11.10 0.79
C ILE A 22 -10.15 10.47 1.38
N LYS A 23 -10.51 9.31 0.86
CA LYS A 23 -11.61 8.48 1.33
C LYS A 23 -11.06 7.12 1.66
N ILE A 24 -11.39 6.61 2.84
CA ILE A 24 -10.98 5.28 3.28
C ILE A 24 -12.20 4.37 3.20
N LYS A 25 -12.06 3.23 2.55
CA LYS A 25 -13.14 2.26 2.37
C LYS A 25 -12.80 0.95 3.03
N LYS A 26 -13.77 0.35 3.72
CA LYS A 26 -13.71 -1.02 4.23
C LYS A 26 -15.10 -1.64 4.13
N ASN A 27 -15.24 -2.85 3.60
CA ASN A 27 -16.53 -3.55 3.44
C ASN A 27 -17.61 -2.67 2.77
N SER A 28 -17.24 -1.99 1.68
CA SER A 28 -18.10 -1.04 0.93
C SER A 28 -18.55 0.20 1.71
N LYS A 29 -18.12 0.38 2.97
CA LYS A 29 -18.40 1.58 3.77
C LYS A 29 -17.24 2.56 3.67
N SER A 30 -17.57 3.83 3.41
CA SER A 30 -16.60 4.91 3.50
C SER A 30 -16.47 5.36 4.96
N ILE A 31 -15.23 5.61 5.38
CA ILE A 31 -14.84 6.00 6.72
C ILE A 31 -14.11 7.33 6.59
N GLU A 32 -14.57 8.33 7.34
CA GLU A 32 -13.92 9.63 7.40
C GLU A 32 -12.77 9.58 8.40
N ILE A 33 -11.56 9.91 7.95
CA ILE A 33 -10.36 9.97 8.77
C ILE A 33 -9.65 11.29 8.50
N LYS A 34 -9.44 12.07 9.56
CA LYS A 34 -8.98 13.48 9.46
C LYS A 34 -7.47 13.66 9.61
N ASN A 35 -6.75 12.65 10.08
CA ASN A 35 -5.30 12.69 10.30
C ASN A 35 -4.70 11.28 10.45
N MET A 36 -3.37 11.20 10.39
CA MET A 36 -2.63 9.95 10.52
C MET A 36 -2.80 9.26 11.89
N LYS A 37 -3.00 10.03 12.97
CA LYS A 37 -3.25 9.46 14.29
C LYS A 37 -4.54 8.64 14.29
N LYS A 38 -5.64 9.21 13.80
CA LYS A 38 -6.94 8.52 13.67
C LYS A 38 -6.87 7.34 12.69
N LEU A 39 -6.10 7.48 11.62
CA LEU A 39 -5.84 6.36 10.70
C LEU A 39 -5.15 5.20 11.39
N SER A 40 -4.07 5.49 12.13
CA SER A 40 -3.28 4.48 12.83
C SER A 40 -4.11 3.79 13.92
N GLU A 41 -4.88 4.56 14.70
CA GLU A 41 -5.83 4.03 15.70
C GLU A 41 -6.88 3.10 15.07
N PHE A 42 -7.38 3.45 13.89
CA PHE A 42 -8.33 2.62 13.14
C PHE A 42 -7.67 1.32 12.68
N ILE A 43 -6.53 1.40 12.00
CA ILE A 43 -5.78 0.24 11.46
C ILE A 43 -5.36 -0.73 12.57
N GLN A 44 -4.89 -0.24 13.71
CA GLN A 44 -4.42 -1.09 14.81
C GLN A 44 -5.54 -1.89 15.50
N LYS A 45 -6.78 -1.39 15.44
CA LYS A 45 -7.96 -2.10 15.98
C LYS A 45 -8.42 -3.25 15.07
N GLU A 46 -8.00 -3.24 13.81
CA GLU A 46 -8.39 -4.24 12.85
C GLU A 46 -7.48 -5.47 12.91
N LYS A 47 -8.10 -6.66 12.96
CA LYS A 47 -7.36 -7.93 12.95
C LYS A 47 -6.99 -8.37 11.55
N ASN A 48 -7.94 -8.19 10.62
CA ASN A 48 -7.84 -8.59 9.22
C ASN A 48 -8.82 -7.78 8.38
N GLY A 49 -8.77 -7.97 7.07
CA GLY A 49 -9.66 -7.36 6.10
C GLY A 49 -8.91 -6.53 5.07
N ARG A 50 -9.68 -5.91 4.18
CA ARG A 50 -9.15 -5.09 3.08
C ARG A 50 -9.63 -3.66 3.23
N ILE A 51 -8.68 -2.74 3.37
CA ILE A 51 -8.89 -1.29 3.48
C ILE A 51 -8.37 -0.66 2.20
N THR A 52 -9.21 0.08 1.50
CA THR A 52 -8.82 0.81 0.28
C THR A 52 -8.75 2.31 0.57
N ILE A 53 -7.61 2.92 0.27
CA ILE A 53 -7.39 4.36 0.29
C ILE A 53 -7.65 4.90 -1.11
N CYS A 54 -8.69 5.70 -1.26
CA CYS A 54 -9.06 6.38 -2.49
C CYS A 54 -8.83 7.88 -2.35
N GLY A 55 -8.62 8.56 -3.48
CA GLY A 55 -8.44 10.01 -3.51
C GLY A 55 -7.83 10.46 -4.81
N GLU A 56 -7.84 11.77 -5.05
CA GLU A 56 -7.29 12.37 -6.27
C GLU A 56 -5.78 12.14 -6.40
N ASN A 57 -5.25 12.26 -7.62
CA ASN A 57 -3.80 12.20 -7.83
C ASN A 57 -3.14 13.37 -7.08
N GLY A 58 -2.01 13.10 -6.43
CA GLY A 58 -1.31 14.09 -5.61
C GLY A 58 -1.89 14.33 -4.21
N SER A 59 -2.96 13.65 -3.78
CA SER A 59 -3.53 13.84 -2.44
C SER A 59 -2.70 13.25 -1.27
N GLY A 60 -1.60 12.54 -1.56
CA GLY A 60 -0.73 11.93 -0.55
C GLY A 60 -1.07 10.48 -0.19
N LYS A 61 -1.76 9.72 -1.06
CA LYS A 61 -2.12 8.32 -0.81
C LYS A 61 -0.90 7.41 -0.59
N SER A 62 0.08 7.45 -1.48
CA SER A 62 1.33 6.69 -1.34
C SER A 62 2.13 7.16 -0.12
N THR A 63 2.07 8.46 0.20
CA THR A 63 2.65 9.03 1.42
C THR A 63 2.01 8.43 2.68
N ILE A 64 0.68 8.22 2.71
CA ILE A 64 0.03 7.49 3.80
C ILE A 64 0.64 6.10 3.96
N LEU A 65 0.80 5.34 2.86
CA LEU A 65 1.38 3.99 2.94
C LEU A 65 2.82 4.01 3.45
N ALA A 66 3.63 4.97 3.02
CA ALA A 66 5.00 5.15 3.49
C ALA A 66 5.05 5.47 5.00
N VAL A 67 4.23 6.40 5.48
CA VAL A 67 4.15 6.74 6.91
C VAL A 67 3.63 5.56 7.72
N LEU A 68 2.66 4.79 7.21
CA LEU A 68 2.21 3.54 7.85
C LEU A 68 3.35 2.52 7.92
N LYS A 69 4.15 2.35 6.86
CA LYS A 69 5.30 1.44 6.87
C LYS A 69 6.32 1.83 7.93
N GLU A 70 6.61 3.13 8.08
CA GLU A 70 7.52 3.64 9.12
C GLU A 70 6.96 3.36 10.53
N LYS A 71 5.67 3.62 10.76
CA LYS A 71 5.02 3.43 12.07
C LYS A 71 4.82 1.98 12.47
N LEU A 72 4.55 1.10 11.50
CA LEU A 72 4.26 -0.32 11.74
C LEU A 72 5.53 -1.17 11.74
N GLY A 73 6.67 -0.65 11.27
CA GLY A 73 7.95 -1.35 11.31
C GLY A 73 7.90 -2.72 10.63
N ASP A 74 8.45 -3.73 11.28
CA ASP A 74 8.59 -5.09 10.74
C ASP A 74 7.27 -5.85 10.64
N ASP A 75 6.20 -5.37 11.30
CA ASP A 75 4.85 -5.93 11.15
C ASP A 75 4.21 -5.59 9.80
N ALA A 76 4.85 -4.73 9.00
CA ALA A 76 4.35 -4.26 7.71
C ALA A 76 5.32 -4.49 6.55
N TYR A 77 4.77 -4.93 5.42
CA TYR A 77 5.48 -5.00 4.14
C TYR A 77 4.82 -4.07 3.12
N LEU A 78 5.61 -3.23 2.46
CA LEU A 78 5.14 -2.31 1.41
C LEU A 78 5.54 -2.84 0.04
N PHE A 79 4.55 -3.09 -0.80
CA PHE A 79 4.71 -3.36 -2.21
C PHE A 79 4.24 -2.17 -3.02
N SER A 80 5.00 -1.77 -4.03
CA SER A 80 4.59 -0.83 -5.07
C SER A 80 5.10 -1.33 -6.41
N GLN A 81 4.31 -1.18 -7.46
CA GLN A 81 4.75 -1.56 -8.82
C GLN A 81 5.96 -0.75 -9.29
N TYR A 82 6.09 0.48 -8.82
CA TYR A 82 7.20 1.36 -9.19
C TYR A 82 8.45 1.12 -8.34
N LEU A 83 8.32 0.36 -7.24
CA LEU A 83 9.44 -0.05 -6.42
C LEU A 83 10.09 -1.27 -7.09
N ASN A 84 10.88 -1.00 -8.13
CA ASN A 84 11.79 -1.99 -8.72
C ASN A 84 12.87 -2.36 -7.70
N LEU A 85 12.53 -3.22 -6.75
CA LEU A 85 13.51 -4.00 -6.04
C LEU A 85 14.06 -5.00 -7.06
N TYR A 86 15.28 -4.72 -7.54
CA TYR A 86 16.09 -5.66 -8.31
C TYR A 86 16.22 -6.94 -7.49
N PHE A 87 15.40 -7.95 -7.81
CA PHE A 87 15.68 -9.32 -7.41
C PHE A 87 16.64 -9.85 -8.46
N ASP A 88 17.91 -9.88 -8.10
CA ASP A 88 18.97 -10.46 -8.93
C ASP A 88 18.65 -11.95 -9.15
N GLY A 89 18.48 -12.37 -10.41
CA GLY A 89 18.32 -13.78 -10.77
C GLY A 89 17.12 -14.20 -11.62
N SER A 90 16.46 -13.33 -12.37
CA SER A 90 15.55 -13.78 -13.44
C SER A 90 16.11 -13.48 -14.83
N ASP A 91 17.04 -14.30 -15.28
CA ASP A 91 17.24 -14.55 -16.70
C ASP A 91 16.01 -15.31 -17.21
N SER A 92 15.14 -14.66 -17.99
CA SER A 92 14.43 -15.28 -19.10
C SER A 92 13.61 -14.24 -19.86
N ASP A 93 13.97 -14.06 -21.12
CA ASP A 93 13.20 -13.44 -22.19
C ASP A 93 11.70 -13.80 -22.16
N SER A 94 10.87 -12.86 -22.62
CA SER A 94 9.44 -13.00 -22.97
C SER A 94 8.38 -13.08 -21.85
N LYS A 95 8.41 -12.18 -20.86
CA LYS A 95 7.20 -11.88 -20.05
C LYS A 95 6.78 -10.43 -20.23
N SER A 96 5.49 -10.20 -20.44
CA SER A 96 4.95 -8.84 -20.43
C SER A 96 5.10 -8.24 -19.03
N SER A 97 5.31 -6.92 -18.91
CA SER A 97 5.43 -6.23 -17.62
C SER A 97 4.27 -6.55 -16.66
N GLY A 98 3.08 -6.85 -17.19
CA GLY A 98 1.93 -7.29 -16.42
C GLY A 98 2.05 -8.70 -15.82
N GLU A 99 2.60 -9.67 -16.54
CA GLU A 99 2.80 -11.04 -16.03
C GLU A 99 3.83 -11.09 -14.92
N GLU A 100 4.87 -10.26 -15.02
CA GLU A 100 5.88 -10.11 -13.98
C GLU A 100 5.28 -9.56 -12.68
N VAL A 101 4.41 -8.54 -12.78
CA VAL A 101 3.68 -7.98 -11.63
C VAL A 101 2.79 -9.03 -10.97
N VAL A 102 2.07 -9.84 -11.77
CA VAL A 102 1.23 -10.93 -11.25
C VAL A 102 2.09 -11.92 -10.46
N ILE A 103 3.19 -12.40 -11.03
CA ILE A 103 4.08 -13.36 -10.36
C ILE A 103 4.69 -12.77 -9.08
N LYS A 104 5.14 -11.51 -9.11
CA LYS A 104 5.69 -10.82 -7.93
C LYS A 104 4.66 -10.71 -6.82
N LEU A 105 3.45 -10.23 -7.15
CA LEU A 105 2.39 -10.04 -6.16
C LEU A 105 1.93 -11.39 -5.58
N GLU A 106 1.80 -12.43 -6.41
CA GLU A 106 1.50 -13.78 -5.93
C GLU A 106 2.55 -14.32 -4.98
N ASN A 107 3.84 -14.12 -5.27
CA ASN A 107 4.91 -14.49 -4.36
C ASN A 107 4.79 -13.74 -3.02
N ILE A 108 4.52 -12.43 -3.05
CA ILE A 108 4.36 -11.62 -1.83
C ILE A 108 3.17 -12.11 -1.00
N LEU A 109 2.02 -12.30 -1.63
CA LEU A 109 0.78 -12.76 -0.97
C LEU A 109 1.00 -14.09 -0.25
N ASN A 110 1.77 -15.01 -0.85
CA ASN A 110 2.01 -16.35 -0.33
C ASN A 110 3.18 -16.47 0.65
N LYS A 111 4.27 -15.71 0.44
CA LYS A 111 5.54 -15.91 1.15
C LYS A 111 5.86 -14.85 2.20
N VAL A 112 5.22 -13.69 2.16
CA VAL A 112 5.48 -12.60 3.13
C VAL A 112 4.58 -12.77 4.35
N TYR A 113 5.19 -13.10 5.48
CA TYR A 113 4.50 -13.33 6.76
C TYR A 113 4.55 -12.08 7.64
N VAL A 114 3.67 -11.12 7.33
CA VAL A 114 3.49 -9.88 8.10
C VAL A 114 2.01 -9.70 8.48
N LYS A 115 1.76 -8.88 9.50
CA LYS A 115 0.39 -8.54 9.92
C LYS A 115 -0.29 -7.58 8.94
N TYR A 116 0.49 -6.62 8.42
CA TYR A 116 0.01 -5.56 7.54
C TYR A 116 0.67 -5.66 6.17
N LEU A 117 -0.13 -5.86 5.12
CA LEU A 117 0.37 -5.81 3.75
C LEU A 117 -0.12 -4.51 3.10
N LEU A 118 0.83 -3.65 2.73
CA LEU A 118 0.58 -2.35 2.13
C LEU A 118 0.81 -2.46 0.62
N LEU A 119 -0.21 -2.18 -0.18
CA LEU A 119 -0.19 -2.37 -1.63
C LEU A 119 -0.43 -1.04 -2.34
N ASP A 120 0.62 -0.44 -2.90
CA ASP A 120 0.55 0.81 -3.63
C ASP A 120 0.39 0.55 -5.14
N GLU A 121 -0.73 1.00 -5.70
CA GLU A 121 -1.07 0.91 -7.11
C GLU A 121 -0.85 -0.49 -7.72
N TRP A 122 -1.16 -1.56 -6.97
CA TRP A 122 -0.94 -2.94 -7.42
C TRP A 122 -1.71 -3.31 -8.69
N ASP A 123 -2.74 -2.55 -9.07
CA ASP A 123 -3.55 -2.73 -10.26
C ASP A 123 -3.14 -1.86 -11.46
N ALA A 124 -2.09 -1.05 -11.35
CA ALA A 124 -1.54 -0.30 -12.48
C ALA A 124 -1.04 -1.26 -13.58
N ASN A 125 -1.06 -0.83 -14.84
CA ASN A 125 -0.57 -1.58 -16.01
C ASN A 125 -1.17 -3.00 -16.25
N LEU A 126 -2.15 -3.45 -15.46
CA LEU A 126 -2.82 -4.73 -15.62
C LEU A 126 -4.12 -4.61 -16.43
N ASP A 127 -4.41 -5.64 -17.22
CA ASP A 127 -5.73 -5.79 -17.86
C ASP A 127 -6.81 -6.18 -16.82
N LYS A 128 -8.08 -6.17 -17.25
CA LYS A 128 -9.22 -6.48 -16.36
C LYS A 128 -9.20 -7.92 -15.83
N HIS A 129 -8.69 -8.87 -16.60
CA HIS A 129 -8.65 -10.28 -16.22
C HIS A 129 -7.66 -10.49 -15.08
N ASN A 130 -6.44 -9.97 -15.22
CA ASN A 130 -5.39 -10.03 -14.21
C ASN A 130 -5.78 -9.29 -12.91
N ILE A 131 -6.42 -8.12 -13.03
CA ILE A 131 -6.96 -7.40 -11.85
C ILE A 131 -8.00 -8.24 -11.11
N SER A 132 -8.90 -8.92 -11.84
CA SER A 132 -9.93 -9.76 -11.22
C SER A 132 -9.32 -10.92 -10.44
N ILE A 133 -8.34 -11.63 -11.05
CA ILE A 133 -7.63 -12.75 -10.42
C ILE A 133 -6.90 -12.30 -9.16
N LEU A 134 -6.08 -11.25 -9.26
CA LEU A 134 -5.31 -10.76 -8.13
C LEU A 134 -6.20 -10.18 -7.03
N SER A 135 -7.29 -9.49 -7.39
CA SER A 135 -8.26 -9.02 -6.42
C SER A 135 -8.84 -10.17 -5.60
N SER A 136 -9.23 -11.27 -6.24
CA SER A 136 -9.73 -12.46 -5.53
C SER A 136 -8.69 -13.04 -4.58
N LYS A 137 -7.41 -13.12 -5.01
CA LYS A 137 -6.32 -13.59 -4.16
C LYS A 137 -6.08 -12.66 -2.96
N ILE A 138 -6.13 -11.34 -3.19
CA ILE A 138 -6.03 -10.35 -2.12
C ILE A 138 -7.20 -10.50 -1.14
N ASP A 139 -8.41 -10.73 -1.62
CA ASP A 139 -9.59 -10.95 -0.77
C ASP A 139 -9.45 -12.21 0.09
N ASP A 140 -8.87 -13.28 -0.47
CA ASP A 140 -8.56 -14.50 0.30
C ASP A 140 -7.51 -14.25 1.39
N VAL A 141 -6.41 -13.56 1.06
CA VAL A 141 -5.38 -13.20 2.04
C VAL A 141 -5.93 -12.24 3.10
N ALA A 142 -6.83 -11.33 2.73
CA ALA A 142 -7.48 -10.40 3.64
C ALA A 142 -8.37 -11.08 4.69
N LYS A 143 -8.73 -12.35 4.53
CA LYS A 143 -9.40 -13.13 5.59
C LYS A 143 -8.48 -13.39 6.79
N HIS A 144 -7.17 -13.29 6.60
CA HIS A 144 -6.16 -13.68 7.60
C HIS A 144 -5.15 -12.59 7.91
N LYS A 145 -4.98 -11.59 7.03
CA LYS A 145 -4.09 -10.43 7.22
C LYS A 145 -4.87 -9.13 7.03
N LEU A 146 -4.31 -8.01 7.48
CA LEU A 146 -4.85 -6.71 7.14
C LEU A 146 -4.15 -6.17 5.89
N ILE A 147 -4.91 -6.02 4.81
CA ILE A 147 -4.46 -5.41 3.56
C ILE A 147 -4.86 -3.93 3.58
N ILE A 148 -3.90 -3.04 3.35
CA ILE A 148 -4.16 -1.62 3.09
C ILE A 148 -3.66 -1.30 1.69
N GLU A 149 -4.57 -0.93 0.80
CA GLU A 149 -4.25 -0.72 -0.61
C GLU A 149 -4.54 0.71 -1.07
N VAL A 150 -3.76 1.16 -2.04
CA VAL A 150 -4.07 2.28 -2.92
C VAL A 150 -4.25 1.68 -4.31
N ARG A 151 -5.30 2.10 -5.01
CA ARG A 151 -5.59 1.63 -6.36
C ARG A 151 -5.43 2.74 -7.37
N HIS A 152 -4.86 2.42 -8.51
CA HIS A 152 -4.71 3.34 -9.64
C HIS A 152 -6.06 3.55 -10.33
N ARG A 153 -6.82 2.46 -10.54
CA ARG A 153 -8.15 2.54 -11.13
C ARG A 153 -9.18 2.77 -10.03
N ASN A 154 -9.83 3.93 -10.05
CA ASN A 154 -11.04 4.15 -9.28
C ASN A 154 -12.10 3.17 -9.79
N ASN A 155 -12.42 2.13 -9.02
CA ASN A 155 -13.65 1.38 -9.20
C ASN A 155 -14.82 2.39 -9.05
N LYS A 156 -15.36 2.84 -10.18
CA LYS A 156 -16.70 3.43 -10.24
C LYS A 156 -17.72 2.33 -10.07
#